data_AF-A0A8H6RPZ9-F1
#
_entry.id   AF-A0A8H6RPZ9-F1
#
_cell.length_a   1.000
_cell.length_b   1.000
_cell.length_c   1.000
_cell.angle_alpha   90.00
_cell.angle_beta   90.00
_cell.angle_gamma   90.00
#
_symmetry.space_group_name_H-M   'P 1'
#
loop_
_entity.id
_entity.type
_entity.pdbx_description
1 polymer ?
#
loop_
_entity_poly.entity_id
_entity_poly.type
_entity_poly.pdbx_seq_one_letter_code
_entity_poly.pdbx_strand_id
1 'polypeptide(L)'
;MTSKQLADIVSNTKDAGEVHKPSNRKPVAFISGPLEVSTAYFDRYYKPRIADAINADHNFVIGPVSGIDALALQCLLDQHVAPPRIRIYMAGFEIASRPKFVEELEAQLGPESIVEAKKEDGSEALTTWDRDAAMTRASDYDILRFRTEREQKAIYGQTWRPRVSNTERNWRRRKGDTGMEDRDIRYIRHVSSGEKRLKPVWSLRRSKVDAQVPDVKECDGSCDSHRDAVLMPLVFGKQAFGFGSDGSRTT
;
A
#
# COMPACT_ATOMS: atom_id res chain seq x y z
N MET A 1 47.25 -22.40 30.52
CA MET A 1 46.24 -22.37 29.45
C MET A 1 46.90 -22.90 28.19
N THR A 2 46.44 -24.04 27.68
CA THR A 2 47.12 -24.83 26.64
C THR A 2 46.64 -24.46 25.24
N SER A 3 47.55 -24.63 24.27
CA SER A 3 47.52 -24.25 22.84
C SER A 3 46.40 -24.88 21.98
N LYS A 4 45.25 -25.24 22.55
CA LYS A 4 44.15 -25.96 21.87
C LYS A 4 42.85 -25.17 21.69
N GLN A 5 42.82 -23.87 21.98
CA GLN A 5 41.60 -23.04 21.87
C GLN A 5 41.63 -21.96 20.77
N LEU A 6 42.57 -22.04 19.82
CA LEU A 6 42.70 -21.06 18.71
C LEU A 6 42.28 -21.59 17.33
N ALA A 7 41.72 -22.80 17.24
CA ALA A 7 41.31 -23.39 15.97
C ALA A 7 39.82 -23.17 15.61
N ASP A 8 38.97 -22.74 16.55
CA ASP A 8 37.52 -22.66 16.31
C ASP A 8 37.01 -21.23 15.99
N ILE A 9 37.90 -20.26 15.80
CA ILE A 9 37.51 -18.86 15.50
C ILE A 9 37.64 -18.52 13.99
N VAL A 10 38.02 -19.48 13.15
CA VAL A 10 38.18 -19.26 11.69
C VAL A 10 37.37 -20.27 10.89
N SER A 11 36.04 -20.18 10.96
CA SER A 11 35.13 -20.58 9.86
C SER A 11 33.71 -20.14 10.16
N ASN A 12 33.39 -18.89 9.82
CA ASN A 12 32.02 -18.51 9.47
C ASN A 12 32.02 -17.19 8.70
N THR A 13 32.66 -17.22 7.53
CA THR A 13 32.55 -16.15 6.52
C THR A 13 32.42 -16.78 5.14
N LYS A 14 31.41 -17.63 4.95
CA LYS A 14 30.93 -18.03 3.62
C LYS A 14 29.44 -18.33 3.66
N ASP A 15 28.65 -17.29 3.43
CA ASP A 15 27.43 -17.42 2.63
C ASP A 15 27.25 -16.13 1.84
N ALA A 16 28.16 -15.96 0.89
CA ALA A 16 27.95 -15.06 -0.23
C ALA A 16 27.18 -15.84 -1.30
N GLY A 17 25.93 -15.45 -1.55
CA GLY A 17 25.27 -15.73 -2.81
C GLY A 17 24.40 -16.98 -2.87
N GLU A 18 23.52 -17.20 -1.89
CA GLU A 18 22.33 -18.02 -2.16
C GLU A 18 21.43 -17.25 -3.13
N VAL A 19 21.63 -17.50 -4.42
CA VAL A 19 20.79 -17.00 -5.51
C VAL A 19 19.38 -17.50 -5.22
N HIS A 20 18.54 -16.64 -4.66
CA HIS A 20 17.13 -16.93 -4.42
C HIS A 20 16.49 -17.39 -5.74
N LYS A 21 16.26 -18.70 -5.84
CA LYS A 21 15.45 -19.29 -6.89
C LYS A 21 14.11 -18.54 -6.91
N PRO A 22 13.67 -18.01 -8.07
CA PRO A 22 12.42 -17.26 -8.11
C PRO A 22 11.30 -18.15 -7.57
N SER A 23 10.68 -17.70 -6.47
CA SER A 23 9.58 -18.45 -5.88
C SER A 23 8.47 -18.54 -6.92
N ASN A 24 8.04 -19.75 -7.25
CA ASN A 24 6.95 -20.01 -8.20
C ASN A 24 5.56 -19.57 -7.67
N ARG A 25 5.52 -18.66 -6.69
CA ARG A 25 4.29 -18.12 -6.13
C ARG A 25 3.94 -16.83 -6.84
N LYS A 26 2.66 -16.70 -7.21
CA LYS A 26 2.11 -15.47 -7.79
C LYS A 26 2.22 -14.33 -6.76
N PRO A 27 2.71 -13.14 -7.15
CA PRO A 27 2.74 -11.97 -6.26
C PRO A 27 1.37 -11.63 -5.70
N VAL A 28 1.32 -11.14 -4.47
CA VAL A 28 0.11 -10.76 -3.75
C VAL A 28 0.05 -9.24 -3.58
N ALA A 29 -1.00 -8.62 -4.10
CA ALA A 29 -1.26 -7.18 -4.01
C ALA A 29 -2.17 -6.88 -2.81
N PHE A 30 -1.76 -5.99 -1.91
CA PHE A 30 -2.66 -5.41 -0.92
C PHE A 30 -3.28 -4.13 -1.46
N ILE A 31 -4.61 -4.12 -1.65
CA ILE A 31 -5.32 -2.92 -2.07
C ILE A 31 -5.69 -2.12 -0.81
N SER A 32 -5.18 -0.90 -0.68
CA SER A 32 -5.43 -0.04 0.49
C SER A 32 -5.80 1.37 0.07
N GLY A 33 -6.79 1.94 0.74
CA GLY A 33 -7.19 3.31 0.45
C GLY A 33 -8.22 3.91 1.41
N PRO A 34 -8.72 5.11 1.07
CA PRO A 34 -9.66 5.84 1.92
C PRO A 34 -11.08 5.26 1.92
N LEU A 35 -11.81 5.51 3.01
CA LEU A 35 -13.20 5.10 3.20
C LEU A 35 -14.19 5.94 2.36
N GLU A 36 -14.04 7.27 2.37
CA GLU A 36 -15.00 8.20 1.76
C GLU A 36 -14.60 8.51 0.32
N VAL A 37 -14.96 7.66 -0.64
CA VAL A 37 -14.47 7.77 -2.02
C VAL A 37 -15.59 7.74 -3.04
N SER A 38 -15.43 8.49 -4.15
CA SER A 38 -16.33 8.42 -5.30
C SER A 38 -15.86 7.37 -6.31
N THR A 39 -16.79 6.84 -7.10
CA THR A 39 -16.46 5.91 -8.20
C THR A 39 -15.46 6.52 -9.17
N ALA A 40 -15.61 7.81 -9.52
CA ALA A 40 -14.67 8.50 -10.41
C ALA A 40 -13.23 8.57 -9.84
N TYR A 41 -13.08 8.68 -8.52
CA TYR A 41 -11.75 8.62 -7.88
C TYR A 41 -11.17 7.20 -7.97
N PHE A 42 -11.98 6.18 -7.69
CA PHE A 42 -11.56 4.78 -7.81
C PHE A 42 -11.17 4.42 -9.25
N ASP A 43 -12.00 4.76 -10.23
CA ASP A 43 -11.77 4.50 -11.65
C ASP A 43 -10.48 5.18 -12.14
N ARG A 44 -10.20 6.40 -11.65
CA ARG A 44 -8.99 7.13 -12.05
C ARG A 44 -7.72 6.55 -11.43
N TYR A 45 -7.75 6.18 -10.16
CA TYR A 45 -6.53 5.90 -9.40
C TYR A 45 -6.29 4.43 -9.09
N TYR A 46 -7.34 3.61 -8.92
CA TYR A 46 -7.19 2.22 -8.48
C TYR A 46 -7.44 1.25 -9.63
N LYS A 47 -8.53 1.43 -10.38
CA LYS A 47 -8.97 0.48 -11.41
C LYS A 47 -7.90 0.11 -12.44
N PRO A 48 -7.09 1.05 -13.00
CA PRO A 48 -6.05 0.67 -13.96
C PRO A 48 -4.97 -0.22 -13.35
N ARG A 49 -4.57 0.05 -12.10
CA ARG A 49 -3.54 -0.71 -11.38
C ARG A 49 -4.03 -2.10 -10.98
N ILE A 50 -5.30 -2.19 -10.60
CA ILE A 50 -5.95 -3.48 -10.35
C ILE A 50 -5.99 -4.28 -11.65
N ALA A 51 -6.38 -3.67 -12.77
CA ALA A 51 -6.36 -4.32 -14.08
C ALA A 51 -4.96 -4.81 -14.47
N ASP A 52 -3.92 -4.00 -14.26
CA ASP A 52 -2.52 -4.41 -14.50
C ASP A 52 -2.15 -5.65 -13.67
N ALA A 53 -2.51 -5.67 -12.38
CA ALA A 53 -2.25 -6.81 -11.50
C ALA A 53 -3.08 -8.06 -11.87
N ILE A 54 -4.32 -7.89 -12.34
CA ILE A 54 -5.15 -8.99 -12.86
C ILE A 54 -4.47 -9.61 -14.08
N ASN A 55 -4.02 -8.77 -15.03
CA ASN A 55 -3.36 -9.18 -16.27
C ASN A 55 -2.01 -9.87 -16.02
N ALA A 56 -1.32 -9.48 -14.96
CA ALA A 56 -0.09 -10.12 -14.50
C ALA A 56 -0.34 -11.38 -13.64
N ASP A 57 -1.59 -11.83 -13.53
CA ASP A 57 -1.98 -13.03 -12.79
C ASP A 57 -1.60 -12.99 -11.30
N HIS A 58 -1.71 -11.81 -10.67
CA HIS A 58 -1.44 -11.63 -9.25
C HIS A 58 -2.61 -12.08 -8.36
N ASN A 59 -2.32 -12.35 -7.09
CA ASN A 59 -3.30 -12.54 -6.03
C ASN A 59 -3.58 -11.21 -5.31
N PHE A 60 -4.65 -11.16 -4.53
CA PHE A 60 -5.15 -9.94 -3.89
C PHE A 60 -5.47 -10.19 -2.42
N VAL A 61 -5.11 -9.22 -1.59
CA VAL A 61 -5.53 -9.09 -0.19
C VAL A 61 -6.27 -7.77 -0.05
N ILE A 62 -7.44 -7.80 0.58
CA ILE A 62 -8.29 -6.64 0.83
C ILE A 62 -8.93 -6.71 2.23
N GLY A 63 -9.35 -5.58 2.76
CA GLY A 63 -10.14 -5.53 4.00
C GLY A 63 -11.66 -5.67 3.74
N PRO A 64 -12.47 -5.91 4.79
CA PRO A 64 -13.93 -6.02 4.71
C PRO A 64 -14.64 -4.66 4.80
N VAL A 65 -13.99 -3.59 4.35
CA VAL A 65 -14.37 -2.22 4.68
C VAL A 65 -15.07 -1.52 3.52
N SER A 66 -15.84 -0.50 3.85
CA SER A 66 -16.36 0.46 2.87
C SER A 66 -15.24 1.23 2.17
N GLY A 67 -15.61 1.91 1.08
CA GLY A 67 -14.70 2.75 0.32
C GLY A 67 -13.91 1.98 -0.73
N ILE A 68 -12.59 2.18 -0.76
CA ILE A 68 -11.72 1.53 -1.75
C ILE A 68 -11.80 0.00 -1.68
N ASP A 69 -11.83 -0.59 -0.49
CA ASP A 69 -11.86 -2.04 -0.32
C ASP A 69 -13.13 -2.65 -0.96
N ALA A 70 -14.31 -2.08 -0.69
CA ALA A 70 -15.56 -2.50 -1.30
C ALA A 70 -15.58 -2.31 -2.83
N LEU A 71 -15.11 -1.16 -3.33
CA LEU A 71 -15.03 -0.91 -4.78
C LEU A 71 -14.03 -1.83 -5.47
N ALA A 72 -12.92 -2.15 -4.80
CA ALA A 72 -11.92 -3.09 -5.29
C ALA A 72 -12.46 -4.52 -5.37
N LEU A 73 -13.16 -4.99 -4.33
CA LEU A 73 -13.82 -6.30 -4.35
C LEU A 73 -14.79 -6.40 -5.53
N GLN A 74 -15.68 -5.41 -5.68
CA GLN A 74 -16.61 -5.38 -6.81
C GLN A 74 -15.88 -5.40 -8.15
N CYS A 75 -14.82 -4.60 -8.29
CA CYS A 75 -14.01 -4.58 -9.52
C CYS A 75 -13.36 -5.94 -9.82
N LEU A 76 -12.86 -6.66 -8.81
CA LEU A 76 -12.26 -7.99 -8.99
C LEU A 76 -13.31 -9.01 -9.44
N LEU A 77 -14.50 -8.96 -8.85
CA LEU A 77 -15.64 -9.83 -9.19
C LEU A 77 -16.16 -9.55 -10.61
N ASP A 78 -16.32 -8.28 -10.98
CA ASP A 78 -16.77 -7.85 -12.31
C ASP A 78 -15.78 -8.26 -13.41
N GLN A 79 -14.50 -8.36 -13.07
CA GLN A 79 -13.44 -8.84 -13.96
C GLN A 79 -13.24 -10.36 -13.90
N HIS A 80 -14.14 -11.08 -13.22
CA HIS A 80 -14.14 -12.54 -13.08
C HIS A 80 -12.82 -13.09 -12.52
N VAL A 81 -12.19 -12.38 -11.58
CA VAL A 81 -11.03 -12.90 -10.85
C VAL A 81 -11.47 -14.10 -10.02
N ALA A 82 -10.78 -15.23 -10.20
CA ALA A 82 -11.12 -16.47 -9.51
C ALA A 82 -11.05 -16.29 -7.98
N PRO A 83 -12.06 -16.77 -7.22
CA PRO A 83 -12.11 -16.56 -5.77
C PRO A 83 -10.85 -16.94 -4.99
N PRO A 84 -10.13 -18.05 -5.30
CA PRO A 84 -8.90 -18.40 -4.59
C PRO A 84 -7.76 -17.37 -4.71
N ARG A 85 -7.84 -16.44 -5.67
CA ARG A 85 -6.90 -15.31 -5.85
C ARG A 85 -7.24 -14.13 -4.95
N ILE A 86 -8.37 -14.13 -4.24
CA ILE A 86 -8.86 -13.03 -3.41
C ILE A 86 -8.88 -13.50 -1.95
N ARG A 87 -8.25 -12.74 -1.07
CA ARG A 87 -8.31 -12.97 0.38
C ARG A 87 -8.83 -11.71 1.08
N ILE A 88 -9.86 -11.89 1.91
CA ILE A 88 -10.46 -10.84 2.72
C ILE A 88 -10.01 -11.02 4.16
N TYR A 89 -9.20 -10.08 4.67
CA TYR A 89 -8.71 -10.14 6.03
C TYR A 89 -9.63 -9.38 6.97
N MET A 90 -10.19 -10.03 7.99
CA MET A 90 -11.09 -9.41 8.96
C MET A 90 -10.51 -9.51 10.37
N ALA A 91 -10.68 -8.47 11.19
CA ALA A 91 -10.39 -8.57 12.62
C ALA A 91 -11.43 -9.45 13.32
N GLY A 92 -11.09 -10.08 14.45
CA GLY A 92 -12.01 -10.99 15.15
C GLY A 92 -13.34 -10.32 15.54
N PHE A 93 -13.28 -9.06 15.99
CA PHE A 93 -14.49 -8.28 16.30
C PHE A 93 -15.35 -7.96 15.06
N GLU A 94 -14.75 -7.86 13.86
CA GLU A 94 -15.47 -7.59 12.61
C GLU A 94 -16.28 -8.79 12.16
N ILE A 95 -15.74 -10.00 12.37
CA ILE A 95 -16.43 -11.27 12.13
C ILE A 95 -17.60 -11.39 13.12
N ALA A 96 -17.31 -11.22 14.42
CA ALA A 96 -18.31 -11.37 15.48
C ALA A 96 -19.46 -10.35 15.37
N SER A 97 -19.18 -9.12 14.93
CA SER A 97 -20.19 -8.06 14.81
C SER A 97 -21.02 -8.13 13.53
N ARG A 98 -20.57 -8.87 12.50
CA ARG A 98 -21.22 -8.92 11.19
C ARG A 98 -21.32 -10.35 10.62
N PRO A 99 -21.92 -11.32 11.33
CA PRO A 99 -21.95 -12.72 10.89
C PRO A 99 -22.62 -12.90 9.52
N LYS A 100 -23.75 -12.21 9.25
CA LYS A 100 -24.43 -12.28 7.95
C LYS A 100 -23.57 -11.79 6.78
N PHE A 101 -22.77 -10.75 7.01
CA PHE A 101 -21.87 -10.24 5.99
C PHE A 101 -20.75 -11.24 5.69
N VAL A 102 -20.27 -11.95 6.71
CA VAL A 102 -19.32 -13.05 6.52
C VAL A 102 -19.97 -14.17 5.71
N GLU A 103 -21.17 -14.62 6.08
CA GLU A 103 -21.92 -15.65 5.34
C GLU A 103 -22.10 -15.27 3.86
N GLU A 104 -22.45 -14.01 3.57
CA GLU A 104 -22.58 -13.48 2.20
C GLU A 104 -21.26 -13.54 1.43
N LEU A 105 -20.15 -13.14 2.06
CA LEU A 105 -18.82 -13.20 1.44
C LEU A 105 -18.36 -14.65 1.21
N GLU A 106 -18.61 -15.55 2.16
CA GLU A 106 -18.29 -16.98 2.03
C GLU A 106 -19.11 -17.62 0.90
N ALA A 107 -20.39 -17.27 0.76
CA ALA A 107 -21.22 -17.75 -0.33
C ALA A 107 -20.71 -17.25 -1.70
N GLN A 108 -20.14 -16.05 -1.75
CA GLN A 108 -19.63 -15.45 -2.98
C GLN A 108 -18.21 -15.92 -3.36
N LEU A 109 -17.34 -16.11 -2.37
CA LEU A 109 -15.90 -16.32 -2.58
C LEU A 109 -15.38 -17.67 -2.09
N GLY A 110 -16.19 -18.44 -1.36
CA GLY A 110 -15.75 -19.62 -0.63
C GLY A 110 -15.20 -19.27 0.76
N PRO A 111 -15.37 -20.15 1.76
CA PRO A 111 -14.94 -19.93 3.14
C PRO A 111 -13.43 -19.74 3.28
N GLU A 112 -12.62 -20.33 2.38
CA GLU A 112 -11.17 -20.16 2.39
C GLU A 112 -10.74 -18.74 2.07
N SER A 113 -11.57 -17.97 1.36
CA SER A 113 -11.24 -16.59 0.97
C SER A 113 -11.31 -15.63 2.16
N ILE A 114 -11.97 -16.01 3.25
CA ILE A 114 -12.09 -15.19 4.47
C ILE A 114 -11.00 -15.59 5.45
N VAL A 115 -10.21 -14.61 5.88
CA VAL A 115 -9.06 -14.81 6.76
C VAL A 115 -9.24 -13.98 8.01
N GLU A 116 -9.29 -14.63 9.17
CA GLU A 116 -9.18 -13.91 10.43
C GLU A 116 -7.74 -13.40 10.60
N ALA A 117 -7.59 -12.08 10.72
CA ALA A 117 -6.30 -11.46 10.89
C ALA A 117 -5.71 -11.79 12.27
N LYS A 118 -4.41 -12.10 12.29
CA LYS A 118 -3.64 -12.34 13.51
C LYS A 118 -2.47 -11.37 13.60
N LYS A 119 -2.08 -11.03 14.83
CA LYS A 119 -0.85 -10.30 15.14
C LYS A 119 0.37 -11.17 14.85
N GLU A 120 1.55 -10.58 14.96
CA GLU A 120 2.83 -11.26 14.70
C GLU A 120 3.11 -12.38 15.72
N ASP A 121 2.68 -12.21 16.97
CA ASP A 121 2.74 -13.23 18.02
C ASP A 121 1.67 -14.32 17.87
N GLY A 122 0.85 -14.28 16.81
CA GLY A 122 -0.25 -15.21 16.57
C GLY A 122 -1.53 -14.91 17.33
N SER A 123 -1.55 -13.90 18.20
CA SER A 123 -2.77 -13.48 18.91
C SER A 123 -3.78 -12.81 17.98
N GLU A 124 -5.02 -12.67 18.43
CA GLU A 124 -6.11 -12.09 17.63
C GLU A 124 -5.86 -10.62 17.27
N ALA A 125 -6.17 -10.24 16.03
CA ALA A 125 -6.24 -8.84 15.64
C ALA A 125 -7.49 -8.19 16.27
N LEU A 126 -7.28 -7.28 17.21
CA LEU A 126 -8.35 -6.59 17.95
C LEU A 126 -8.70 -5.24 17.33
N THR A 127 -7.85 -4.72 16.45
CA THR A 127 -8.02 -3.40 15.84
C THR A 127 -7.92 -3.47 14.32
N THR A 128 -8.45 -2.45 13.65
CA THR A 128 -8.24 -2.28 12.20
C THR A 128 -6.76 -2.12 11.86
N TRP A 129 -5.95 -1.63 12.81
CA TRP A 129 -4.50 -1.51 12.63
C TRP A 129 -3.79 -2.86 12.63
N ASP A 130 -4.17 -3.75 13.55
CA ASP A 130 -3.63 -5.12 13.61
C ASP A 130 -3.93 -5.87 12.32
N ARG A 131 -5.16 -5.71 11.82
CA ARG A 131 -5.61 -6.28 10.54
C ARG A 131 -4.84 -5.73 9.36
N ASP A 132 -4.70 -4.41 9.25
CA ASP A 132 -3.94 -3.79 8.15
C ASP A 132 -2.45 -4.18 8.22
N ALA A 133 -1.89 -4.38 9.42
CA ALA A 133 -0.53 -4.92 9.59
C ALA A 133 -0.43 -6.37 9.11
N ALA A 134 -1.42 -7.21 9.42
CA ALA A 134 -1.50 -8.59 8.92
C ALA A 134 -1.59 -8.64 7.39
N MET A 135 -2.43 -7.79 6.78
CA MET A 135 -2.52 -7.67 5.32
C MET A 135 -1.20 -7.23 4.70
N THR A 136 -0.51 -6.27 5.32
CA THR A 136 0.81 -5.82 4.87
C THR A 136 1.82 -6.97 4.89
N ARG A 137 1.85 -7.79 5.95
CA ARG A 137 2.73 -8.97 6.05
C ARG A 137 2.37 -10.06 5.03
N ALA A 138 1.09 -10.23 4.73
CA ALA A 138 0.58 -11.26 3.85
C ALA A 138 0.70 -10.93 2.35
N SER A 139 1.20 -9.75 2.00
CA SER A 139 1.26 -9.25 0.63
C SER A 139 2.66 -8.81 0.26
N ASP A 140 2.98 -8.86 -1.03
CA ASP A 140 4.29 -8.51 -1.55
C ASP A 140 4.42 -7.01 -1.85
N TYR A 141 3.32 -6.35 -2.24
CA TYR A 141 3.28 -4.91 -2.53
C TYR A 141 1.89 -4.31 -2.28
N ASP A 142 1.81 -2.97 -2.27
CA ASP A 142 0.53 -2.24 -2.15
C ASP A 142 0.06 -1.70 -3.51
N ILE A 143 -1.24 -1.80 -3.75
CA ILE A 143 -1.97 -0.91 -4.66
C ILE A 143 -2.64 0.15 -3.79
N LEU A 144 -1.98 1.31 -3.68
CA LEU A 144 -2.44 2.39 -2.83
C LEU A 144 -2.26 3.77 -3.45
N ARG A 145 -2.91 4.75 -2.85
CA ARG A 145 -2.70 6.17 -3.15
C ARG A 145 -2.89 7.01 -1.90
N PHE A 146 -2.01 7.99 -1.70
CA PHE A 146 -2.25 9.04 -0.71
C PHE A 146 -3.12 10.14 -1.28
N ARG A 147 -4.13 10.56 -0.53
CA ARG A 147 -4.80 11.82 -0.85
C ARG A 147 -3.84 12.98 -0.62
N THR A 148 -3.78 13.87 -1.59
CA THR A 148 -3.14 15.16 -1.41
C THR A 148 -3.81 15.94 -0.30
N GLU A 149 -3.07 16.81 0.38
CA GLU A 149 -3.60 17.69 1.41
C GLU A 149 -4.76 18.52 0.89
N ARG A 150 -4.69 18.99 -0.36
CA ARG A 150 -5.79 19.70 -1.00
C ARG A 150 -7.06 18.85 -1.09
N GLU A 151 -6.94 17.60 -1.52
CA GLU A 151 -8.07 16.66 -1.55
C GLU A 151 -8.61 16.40 -0.13
N GLN A 152 -7.73 16.23 0.85
CA GLN A 152 -8.13 16.02 2.24
C GLN A 152 -8.86 17.25 2.80
N LYS A 153 -8.36 18.47 2.55
CA LYS A 153 -9.00 19.72 2.96
C LYS A 153 -10.35 19.95 2.28
N ALA A 154 -10.48 19.59 1.01
CA ALA A 154 -11.75 19.66 0.30
C ALA A 154 -12.82 18.75 0.92
N ILE A 155 -12.42 17.57 1.41
CA ILE A 155 -13.34 16.59 2.02
C ILE A 155 -13.67 16.97 3.47
N TYR A 156 -12.66 17.22 4.30
CA TYR A 156 -12.84 17.43 5.74
C TYR A 156 -13.14 18.88 6.12
N GLY A 157 -12.92 19.83 5.21
CA GLY A 157 -13.17 21.25 5.44
C GLY A 157 -12.45 21.77 6.68
N GLN A 158 -13.21 22.42 7.56
CA GLN A 158 -12.69 23.00 8.81
C GLN A 158 -12.25 21.94 9.83
N THR A 159 -12.70 20.69 9.71
CA THR A 159 -12.29 19.60 10.60
C THR A 159 -11.00 18.92 10.16
N TRP A 160 -10.45 19.33 9.00
CA TRP A 160 -9.19 18.82 8.52
C TRP A 160 -8.07 19.10 9.52
N ARG A 161 -7.28 18.07 9.81
CA ARG A 161 -6.03 18.17 10.56
C ARG A 161 -4.98 17.25 9.96
N PRO A 162 -3.69 17.61 10.03
CA PRO A 162 -2.58 16.71 9.70
C PRO A 162 -2.72 15.37 10.42
N ARG A 163 -2.75 14.26 9.69
CA ARG A 163 -2.86 12.91 10.26
C ARG A 163 -2.24 11.86 9.35
N VAL A 164 -1.60 10.88 9.96
CA VAL A 164 -1.07 9.71 9.26
C VAL A 164 -2.23 8.75 9.00
N SER A 165 -2.58 8.58 7.73
CA SER A 165 -3.63 7.65 7.32
C SER A 165 -3.19 6.19 7.51
N ASN A 166 -4.14 5.25 7.62
CA ASN A 166 -3.79 3.83 7.64
C ASN A 166 -3.02 3.41 6.38
N THR A 167 -3.40 3.93 5.21
CA THR A 167 -2.69 3.71 3.95
C THR A 167 -1.22 4.15 4.04
N GLU A 168 -0.94 5.30 4.66
CA GLU A 168 0.43 5.77 4.88
C GLU A 168 1.19 4.89 5.87
N ARG A 169 0.51 4.39 6.92
CA ARG A 169 1.11 3.41 7.85
C ARG A 169 1.51 2.13 7.11
N ASN A 170 0.67 1.60 6.22
CA ASN A 170 0.98 0.39 5.45
C ASN A 170 2.23 0.58 4.59
N TRP A 171 2.31 1.69 3.86
CA TRP A 171 3.49 2.05 3.07
C TRP A 171 4.76 2.16 3.93
N ARG A 172 4.67 2.84 5.08
CA ARG A 172 5.78 2.96 6.03
C ARG A 172 6.23 1.61 6.57
N ARG A 173 5.29 0.67 6.82
CA ARG A 173 5.62 -0.69 7.32
C ARG A 173 6.49 -1.43 6.32
N ARG A 174 6.17 -1.34 5.03
CA ARG A 174 6.99 -1.95 3.97
C ARG A 174 8.37 -1.33 3.85
N LYS A 175 8.51 -0.04 4.17
CA LYS A 175 9.82 0.65 4.20
C LYS A 175 10.62 0.36 5.48
N GLY A 176 10.10 -0.47 6.39
CA GLY A 176 10.77 -0.82 7.64
C GLY A 176 10.79 0.31 8.68
N ASP A 177 9.91 1.30 8.56
CA ASP A 177 9.80 2.38 9.54
C ASP A 177 9.15 1.84 10.82
N THR A 178 9.94 1.60 11.87
CA THR A 178 9.44 1.03 13.14
C THR A 178 8.90 2.09 14.10
N GLY A 179 9.05 3.39 13.79
CA GLY A 179 8.59 4.50 14.64
C GLY A 179 7.08 4.75 14.63
N MET A 180 6.28 3.79 14.15
CA MET A 180 4.86 3.95 13.86
C MET A 180 3.90 3.70 15.03
N GLU A 181 4.41 3.20 16.15
CA GLU A 181 3.64 3.08 17.39
C GLU A 181 3.71 4.35 18.25
N ASP A 182 4.58 5.28 17.88
CA ASP A 182 4.75 6.51 18.61
C ASP A 182 3.56 7.46 18.40
N ARG A 183 3.18 8.23 19.42
CA ARG A 183 2.07 9.20 19.29
C ARG A 183 2.47 10.40 18.43
N ASP A 184 3.77 10.63 18.28
CA ASP A 184 4.38 11.77 17.57
C ASP A 184 4.85 11.43 16.15
N ILE A 185 4.13 10.56 15.44
CA ILE A 185 4.45 10.29 14.03
C ILE A 185 4.23 11.57 13.22
N ARG A 186 5.33 12.11 12.70
CA ARG A 186 5.31 13.30 11.84
C ARG A 186 4.50 13.02 10.58
N TYR A 187 3.46 13.81 10.38
CA TYR A 187 2.67 13.84 9.15
C TYR A 187 3.55 14.26 7.97
N ILE A 188 3.50 13.50 6.87
CA ILE A 188 4.11 13.88 5.60
C ILE A 188 3.04 14.59 4.78
N ARG A 189 3.35 15.81 4.31
CA ARG A 189 2.44 16.53 3.41
C ARG A 189 2.45 15.85 2.05
N HIS A 190 1.29 15.37 1.64
CA HIS A 190 1.07 14.84 0.29
C HIS A 190 0.60 16.00 -0.59
N VAL A 191 1.42 16.45 -1.53
CA VAL A 191 1.06 17.49 -2.50
C VAL A 191 0.96 16.84 -3.88
N SER A 192 0.24 17.42 -4.82
CA SER A 192 0.32 16.93 -6.22
C SER A 192 1.61 17.41 -6.89
N SER A 193 2.08 16.68 -7.92
CA SER A 193 3.21 17.11 -8.75
C SER A 193 3.01 18.51 -9.36
N GLY A 194 1.76 18.90 -9.65
CA GLY A 194 1.41 20.25 -10.09
C GLY A 194 1.50 21.31 -8.99
N GLU A 195 1.22 20.95 -7.74
CA GLU A 195 1.33 21.86 -6.58
C GLU A 195 2.79 22.20 -6.26
N LYS A 196 3.74 21.25 -6.42
CA LYS A 196 5.18 21.57 -6.29
C LYS A 196 5.67 22.62 -7.30
N ARG A 197 5.03 22.72 -8.47
CA ARG A 197 5.40 23.68 -9.53
C ARG A 197 4.85 25.07 -9.29
N LEU A 198 3.81 25.20 -8.47
CA LEU A 198 3.36 26.50 -7.98
C LEU A 198 4.41 26.95 -6.95
N LYS A 199 5.41 27.74 -7.39
CA LYS A 199 6.27 28.47 -6.44
C LYS A 199 5.36 29.12 -5.40
N PRO A 200 5.69 29.12 -4.11
CA PRO A 200 4.92 29.88 -3.14
C PRO A 200 4.96 31.35 -3.58
N VAL A 201 3.86 31.84 -4.17
CA VAL A 201 3.69 33.25 -4.58
C VAL A 201 3.58 34.18 -3.35
N TRP A 202 3.77 33.65 -2.15
CA TRP A 202 3.58 34.33 -0.87
C TRP A 202 4.86 34.95 -0.28
N SER A 203 5.85 35.31 -1.09
CA SER A 203 7.01 36.08 -0.62
C SER A 203 6.84 37.61 -0.69
N LEU A 204 5.65 38.14 -0.97
CA LEU A 204 5.38 39.57 -0.71
C LEU A 204 4.43 39.75 0.48
N ARG A 205 5.04 40.18 1.59
CA ARG A 205 4.42 40.70 2.83
C ARG A 205 3.74 39.69 3.75
N ARG A 206 4.54 38.98 4.55
CA ARG A 206 4.22 38.81 5.97
C ARG A 206 5.38 39.28 6.83
N SER A 207 5.05 40.21 7.69
CA SER A 207 5.87 40.83 8.72
C SER A 207 6.42 39.80 9.70
N LYS A 208 7.72 39.93 9.98
CA LYS A 208 8.49 39.49 11.16
C LYS A 208 7.66 38.90 12.31
N VAL A 209 7.26 37.63 12.19
CA VAL A 209 7.04 36.72 13.33
C VAL A 209 7.44 35.34 12.82
N ASP A 210 8.74 35.13 12.68
CA ASP A 210 9.30 33.82 12.35
C ASP A 210 9.20 32.92 13.58
N ALA A 211 8.03 32.30 13.75
CA ALA A 211 7.98 31.00 14.39
C ALA A 211 8.54 30.01 13.38
N GLN A 212 9.71 29.43 13.66
CA GLN A 212 10.28 28.30 12.92
C GLN A 212 9.19 27.24 12.77
N VAL A 213 8.60 27.15 11.58
CA VAL A 213 7.81 25.98 11.22
C VAL A 213 8.82 24.83 11.10
N PRO A 214 8.74 23.78 11.92
CA PRO A 214 9.68 22.67 11.85
C PRO A 214 9.66 22.08 10.44
N ASP A 215 10.83 21.63 9.97
CA ASP A 215 11.09 21.03 8.66
C ASP A 215 9.99 20.04 8.24
N VAL A 216 9.00 20.51 7.47
CA VAL A 216 7.88 19.69 7.00
C VAL A 216 8.31 18.98 5.72
N LYS A 217 8.49 17.67 5.78
CA LYS A 217 8.77 16.86 4.59
C LYS A 217 7.54 16.83 3.68
N GLU A 218 7.74 17.18 2.40
CA GLU A 218 6.73 17.10 1.34
C GLU A 218 6.99 15.91 0.41
N CYS A 219 5.96 15.12 0.12
CA CYS A 219 5.92 14.17 -0.99
C CYS A 219 4.94 14.70 -2.06
N ASP A 220 5.31 14.71 -3.35
CA ASP A 220 4.43 15.06 -4.49
C ASP A 220 3.43 13.97 -4.87
N GLY A 221 3.15 13.05 -3.96
CA GLY A 221 2.45 11.84 -4.31
C GLY A 221 3.22 10.98 -5.31
N SER A 222 4.50 11.27 -5.65
CA SER A 222 5.34 10.29 -6.35
C SER A 222 5.80 9.16 -5.44
N CYS A 223 5.51 9.26 -4.14
CA CYS A 223 5.43 8.13 -3.22
C CYS A 223 4.24 7.19 -3.53
N ASP A 224 3.33 7.56 -4.45
CA ASP A 224 2.48 6.63 -5.22
C ASP A 224 3.36 5.79 -6.18
N SER A 225 4.57 5.39 -5.76
CA SER A 225 5.63 4.82 -6.59
C SER A 225 5.25 3.45 -7.13
N HIS A 226 4.39 3.47 -8.16
CA HIS A 226 4.25 2.46 -9.19
C HIS A 226 5.45 2.49 -10.14
N ARG A 227 6.65 2.54 -9.56
CA ARG A 227 7.92 2.20 -10.20
C ARG A 227 8.76 1.24 -9.36
N ASP A 228 8.15 0.59 -8.37
CA ASP A 228 8.46 -0.81 -8.15
C ASP A 228 7.66 -1.62 -9.20
N ALA A 229 7.73 -1.24 -10.50
CA ALA A 229 8.45 -2.10 -11.43
C ALA A 229 9.28 -3.11 -10.64
N VAL A 230 8.80 -4.33 -10.61
CA VAL A 230 9.63 -5.51 -10.57
C VAL A 230 10.82 -5.21 -11.49
N LEU A 231 11.91 -4.66 -10.90
CA LEU A 231 13.25 -4.73 -11.44
C LEU A 231 13.63 -6.20 -11.25
N MET A 232 12.98 -7.06 -12.02
CA MET A 232 13.66 -8.23 -12.52
C MET A 232 14.80 -7.66 -13.36
N PRO A 233 16.06 -8.00 -13.06
CA PRO A 233 17.13 -7.64 -13.95
C PRO A 233 16.77 -8.16 -15.34
N LEU A 234 16.71 -7.22 -16.28
CA LEU A 234 16.69 -7.46 -17.72
C LEU A 234 17.86 -8.40 -18.06
N VAL A 235 17.58 -9.69 -18.08
CA VAL A 235 18.39 -10.65 -18.82
C VAL A 235 17.64 -10.92 -20.11
N PHE A 236 18.33 -10.60 -21.21
CA PHE A 236 17.93 -10.67 -22.61
C PHE A 236 17.23 -9.43 -23.18
N GLY A 237 18.07 -8.63 -23.85
CA GLY A 237 17.67 -7.49 -24.63
C GLY A 237 16.83 -7.85 -25.84
N LYS A 238 15.81 -7.01 -26.04
CA LYS A 238 15.41 -6.37 -27.30
C LYS A 238 14.46 -5.24 -26.89
N GLN A 239 14.68 -4.05 -27.45
CA GLN A 239 13.89 -2.84 -27.17
C GLN A 239 12.39 -3.12 -27.30
N ALA A 240 11.61 -2.82 -26.25
CA ALA A 240 10.16 -2.73 -26.33
C ALA A 240 9.77 -1.25 -26.48
N PHE A 241 9.05 -0.98 -27.56
CA PHE A 241 8.46 0.29 -27.95
C PHE A 241 7.68 0.95 -26.81
N GLY A 242 7.93 2.24 -26.58
CA GLY A 242 7.04 3.09 -25.81
C GLY A 242 5.81 3.46 -26.64
N PHE A 243 4.61 3.21 -26.12
CA PHE A 243 3.40 3.85 -26.62
C PHE A 243 3.32 5.25 -26.00
N GLY A 244 3.48 6.26 -26.86
CA GLY A 244 3.23 7.65 -26.56
C GLY A 244 1.74 7.90 -26.33
N SER A 245 1.46 8.76 -25.36
CA SER A 245 0.12 9.20 -24.97
C SER A 245 -0.30 10.43 -25.77
N ASP A 246 -0.45 10.31 -27.08
CA ASP A 246 -1.06 11.36 -27.90
C ASP A 246 -1.88 10.75 -29.04
N GLY A 247 -3.18 10.59 -28.79
CA GLY A 247 -4.17 10.18 -29.77
C GLY A 247 -4.37 11.22 -30.88
N SER A 248 -3.40 11.39 -31.76
CA SER A 248 -3.56 12.11 -33.02
C SER A 248 -3.39 11.15 -34.20
N ARG A 249 -4.50 10.94 -34.93
CA ARG A 249 -4.48 10.42 -36.30
C ARG A 249 -3.92 11.53 -37.19
N THR A 250 -2.86 11.24 -37.92
CA THR A 250 -2.59 11.90 -39.20
C THR A 250 -2.55 10.84 -40.29
N THR A 251 -3.22 11.17 -41.40
CA THR A 251 -3.43 10.39 -42.62
C THR A 251 -2.13 10.04 -43.32
#